data_AF-A0A4Q3DG35-F1
#
_entry.id   AF-A0A4Q3DG35-F1
#
_cell.length_a   1.000
_cell.length_b   1.000
_cell.length_c   1.000
_cell.angle_alpha   90.00
_cell.angle_beta   90.00
_cell.angle_gamma   90.00
#
_symmetry.space_group_name_H-M   'P 1'
#
loop_
_entity.id
_entity.type
_entity.pdbx_description
1 polymer ?
#
loop_
_entity_poly.entity_id
_entity_poly.type
_entity_poly.pdbx_seq_one_letter_code
_entity_poly.pdbx_strand_id
1 'polypeptide(L)'
;MASGWLNAFSNDGYPVDALVTPLKPYVARADSAQIFNQIPRMQRLGIKQQLVISAYWPTTTGAARGDHPPGQINEQWGFKDWTAWLNFVTDNVKLAQKKGIASTLQFDIYNEPDEFSGFWPYDRAANKYPFPEHFYETWKKAYLRIRAMQPNAIIVGPSYKDHSIDRVLAFMDYAKANNVMPDIISFHFPTDIVGEVNRIRLKCDQLGIARRPIQVNEYVYRYFGTPTVDEEYAGKTAWLIAQLERAKVDAGVHAIWVSPAIQYGQLSGVVGPKPGYNKLGDWWVYKNYADISGKILDTTPGKNVDIIAGGNNAEKSIHMLLGTNPGT
;
A
#
# COMPACT_ATOMS: atom_id res chain seq x y z
N MET A 1 -5.54 4.93 10.33
CA MET A 1 -4.49 5.98 10.39
C MET A 1 -3.88 6.18 9.00
N ALA A 2 -3.90 7.41 8.49
CA ALA A 2 -3.32 7.79 7.21
C ALA A 2 -1.89 8.33 7.38
N SER A 3 -1.00 7.54 7.98
CA SER A 3 0.42 7.89 8.14
C SER A 3 1.30 6.69 7.83
N GLY A 4 1.00 6.03 6.73
CA GLY A 4 1.83 5.00 6.14
C GLY A 4 2.62 5.53 4.95
N TRP A 5 3.69 4.82 4.59
CA TRP A 5 4.64 5.30 3.58
C TRP A 5 5.14 4.18 2.68
N LEU A 6 5.05 4.37 1.36
CA LEU A 6 5.62 3.46 0.37
C LEU A 6 7.09 3.81 0.11
N ASN A 7 7.98 2.84 0.25
CA ASN A 7 9.43 2.97 0.07
C ASN A 7 10.05 4.16 0.84
N ALA A 8 9.54 4.37 2.06
CA ALA A 8 9.84 5.51 2.91
C ALA A 8 11.32 5.61 3.29
N PHE A 9 11.97 4.45 3.43
CA PHE A 9 13.29 4.29 3.99
C PHE A 9 14.26 3.74 2.95
N SER A 10 15.46 4.31 2.89
CA SER A 10 16.56 3.75 2.12
C SER A 10 17.38 2.78 2.98
N ASN A 11 18.12 1.87 2.32
CA ASN A 11 18.91 0.84 3.01
C ASN A 11 20.00 1.42 3.93
N ASP A 12 20.46 2.64 3.67
CA ASP A 12 21.45 3.36 4.48
C ASP A 12 20.87 4.09 5.69
N GLY A 13 19.60 3.83 6.05
CA GLY A 13 19.00 4.30 7.30
C GLY A 13 18.38 5.70 7.23
N TYR A 14 18.14 6.23 6.03
CA TYR A 14 17.50 7.52 5.84
C TYR A 14 16.00 7.44 5.52
N PRO A 15 15.23 8.52 5.73
CA PRO A 15 15.66 9.78 6.37
C PRO A 15 15.92 9.58 7.86
N VAL A 16 16.58 10.51 8.55
CA VAL A 16 16.92 10.35 9.99
C VAL A 16 15.67 10.37 10.89
N ASP A 17 15.74 9.76 12.08
CA ASP A 17 14.59 9.63 12.99
C ASP A 17 13.95 10.97 13.39
N ALA A 18 14.71 12.07 13.42
CA ALA A 18 14.20 13.41 13.70
C ALA A 18 13.19 13.93 12.65
N LEU A 19 13.21 13.37 11.43
CA LEU A 19 12.26 13.68 10.36
C LEU A 19 11.07 12.73 10.34
N VAL A 20 11.21 11.56 10.98
CA VAL A 20 10.25 10.45 10.94
C VAL A 20 9.36 10.45 12.18
N THR A 21 9.97 10.49 13.36
CA THR A 21 9.26 10.42 14.66
C THR A 21 8.17 11.48 14.84
N PRO A 22 8.31 12.74 14.37
CA PRO A 22 7.25 13.73 14.54
C PRO A 22 5.98 13.41 13.75
N LEU A 23 6.08 12.57 12.71
CA LEU A 23 4.95 12.21 11.83
C LEU A 23 4.17 10.99 12.34
N LYS A 24 4.59 10.35 13.45
CA LYS A 24 3.97 9.16 14.04
C LYS A 24 3.61 8.07 13.00
N PRO A 25 4.59 7.61 12.19
CA PRO A 25 4.34 6.64 11.13
C PRO A 25 3.71 5.35 11.67
N TYR A 26 2.69 4.86 10.98
CA TYR A 26 1.93 3.69 11.38
C TYR A 26 2.35 2.42 10.66
N VAL A 27 2.57 2.50 9.34
CA VAL A 27 2.97 1.36 8.50
C VAL A 27 4.01 1.80 7.46
N ALA A 28 5.00 0.95 7.20
CA ALA A 28 5.90 1.10 6.08
C ALA A 28 5.63 -0.05 5.11
N ARG A 29 5.31 0.31 3.86
CA ARG A 29 5.10 -0.62 2.76
C ARG A 29 6.31 -0.52 1.84
N ALA A 30 6.99 -1.62 1.57
CA ALA A 30 8.14 -1.61 0.68
C ALA A 30 8.47 -3.02 0.19
N ASP A 31 9.53 -3.11 -0.58
CA ASP A 31 10.14 -4.37 -0.98
C ASP A 31 10.88 -5.11 0.14
N SER A 32 11.35 -6.31 -0.20
CA SER A 32 12.10 -7.17 0.71
C SER A 32 13.37 -6.52 1.25
N ALA A 33 14.17 -5.85 0.42
CA ALA A 33 15.41 -5.24 0.87
C ALA A 33 15.14 -4.14 1.90
N GLN A 34 14.23 -3.22 1.60
CA GLN A 34 13.90 -2.12 2.50
C GLN A 34 13.24 -2.61 3.78
N ILE A 35 12.28 -3.54 3.69
CA ILE A 35 11.63 -4.11 4.88
C ILE A 35 12.63 -4.85 5.75
N PHE A 36 13.39 -5.81 5.20
CA PHE A 36 14.26 -6.68 5.99
C PHE A 36 15.51 -5.97 6.52
N ASN A 37 16.03 -4.95 5.84
CA ASN A 37 17.19 -4.19 6.30
C ASN A 37 16.81 -3.17 7.41
N GLN A 38 15.58 -2.68 7.42
CA GLN A 38 15.14 -1.65 8.38
C GLN A 38 14.33 -2.20 9.56
N ILE A 39 14.23 -3.53 9.74
CA ILE A 39 13.47 -4.15 10.84
C ILE A 39 13.78 -3.54 12.21
N PRO A 40 15.05 -3.47 12.67
CA PRO A 40 15.33 -2.99 14.03
C PRO A 40 14.87 -1.56 14.25
N ARG A 41 14.97 -0.74 13.20
CA ARG A 41 14.50 0.64 13.20
C ARG A 41 12.97 0.72 13.25
N MET A 42 12.28 0.01 12.37
CA MET A 42 10.82 0.00 12.33
C MET A 42 10.21 -0.52 13.63
N GLN A 43 10.78 -1.58 14.23
CA GLN A 43 10.35 -2.10 15.53
C GLN A 43 10.55 -1.09 16.66
N ARG A 44 11.72 -0.45 16.75
CA ARG A 44 11.99 0.61 17.74
C ARG A 44 10.99 1.76 17.62
N LEU A 45 10.61 2.12 16.40
CA LEU A 45 9.68 3.22 16.12
C LEU A 45 8.19 2.79 16.17
N GLY A 46 7.89 1.51 16.42
CA GLY A 46 6.51 1.01 16.45
C GLY A 46 5.81 0.96 15.08
N ILE A 47 6.57 1.00 13.99
CA ILE A 47 6.05 1.03 12.62
C ILE A 47 5.72 -0.39 12.17
N LYS A 48 4.50 -0.67 11.72
CA LYS A 48 4.13 -1.97 11.12
C LYS A 48 4.84 -2.17 9.79
N GLN A 49 5.25 -3.41 9.49
CA GLN A 49 5.91 -3.73 8.23
C GLN A 49 4.93 -4.37 7.26
N GLN A 50 4.89 -3.89 6.02
CA GLN A 50 4.20 -4.52 4.90
C GLN A 50 5.18 -4.79 3.76
N LEU A 51 5.40 -6.08 3.49
CA LEU A 51 6.24 -6.56 2.41
C LEU A 51 5.39 -6.74 1.15
N VAL A 52 5.74 -6.01 0.11
CA VAL A 52 5.22 -6.25 -1.25
C VAL A 52 6.07 -7.35 -1.88
N ILE A 53 5.54 -8.57 -1.95
CA ILE A 53 6.27 -9.72 -2.49
C ILE A 53 6.63 -9.45 -3.96
N SER A 54 5.67 -9.09 -4.80
CA SER A 54 5.92 -8.92 -6.24
C SER A 54 6.79 -7.72 -6.63
N ALA A 55 7.15 -6.81 -5.70
CA ALA A 55 7.85 -5.56 -6.01
C ALA A 55 9.15 -5.76 -6.79
N TYR A 56 9.83 -6.89 -6.58
CA TYR A 56 11.06 -7.27 -7.27
C TYR A 56 10.95 -8.62 -7.96
N TRP A 57 9.74 -9.06 -8.29
CA TRP A 57 9.59 -10.24 -9.14
C TRP A 57 9.92 -9.89 -10.61
N PRO A 58 10.62 -10.75 -11.38
CA PRO A 58 11.36 -11.96 -11.00
C PRO A 58 12.88 -11.71 -10.82
N THR A 59 13.31 -10.60 -10.25
CA THR A 59 14.72 -10.13 -10.34
C THR A 59 15.76 -11.11 -9.80
N THR A 60 15.37 -12.10 -8.99
CA THR A 60 16.23 -13.21 -8.59
C THR A 60 16.68 -14.11 -9.75
N THR A 61 16.06 -14.03 -10.92
CA THR A 61 16.46 -14.77 -12.14
C THR A 61 17.30 -13.94 -13.11
N GLY A 62 17.59 -12.66 -12.79
CA GLY A 62 18.27 -11.73 -13.69
C GLY A 62 17.38 -11.13 -14.78
N ALA A 63 16.10 -11.50 -14.83
CA ALA A 63 15.14 -10.94 -15.77
C ALA A 63 14.54 -9.62 -15.26
N ALA A 64 14.15 -8.74 -16.18
CA ALA A 64 13.62 -7.42 -15.85
C ALA A 64 12.23 -7.52 -15.20
N ARG A 65 11.97 -6.58 -14.29
CA ARG A 65 10.66 -6.44 -13.63
C ARG A 65 9.60 -6.11 -14.68
N GLY A 66 8.44 -6.75 -14.57
CA GLY A 66 7.29 -6.44 -15.44
C GLY A 66 7.31 -7.18 -16.78
N ASP A 67 8.37 -7.90 -17.14
CA ASP A 67 8.44 -8.65 -18.41
C ASP A 67 7.97 -10.10 -18.29
N HIS A 68 7.84 -10.60 -17.06
CA HIS A 68 7.54 -12.00 -16.79
C HIS A 68 6.48 -12.16 -15.69
N PRO A 69 5.23 -12.51 -16.04
CA PRO A 69 4.21 -12.75 -15.03
C PRO A 69 4.50 -14.09 -14.34
N PRO A 70 4.15 -14.25 -13.05
CA PRO A 70 4.14 -15.56 -12.41
C PRO A 70 3.38 -16.60 -13.24
N GLY A 71 3.85 -17.84 -13.28
CA GLY A 71 3.20 -18.89 -14.07
C GLY A 71 3.64 -18.97 -15.53
N GLN A 72 4.52 -18.07 -16.00
CA GLN A 72 5.14 -18.18 -17.32
C GLN A 72 5.97 -19.48 -17.46
N ILE A 73 5.96 -20.03 -18.67
CA ILE A 73 6.95 -21.03 -19.11
C ILE A 73 7.96 -20.33 -20.01
N ASN A 74 9.24 -20.33 -19.61
CA ASN A 74 10.35 -19.76 -20.37
C ASN A 74 11.66 -20.46 -19.97
N GLU A 75 12.21 -21.26 -20.88
CA GLU A 75 13.43 -22.04 -20.63
C GLU A 75 14.68 -21.16 -20.44
N GLN A 76 14.78 -20.03 -21.15
CA GLN A 76 15.92 -19.11 -21.07
C GLN A 76 16.13 -18.58 -19.64
N TRP A 77 15.03 -18.33 -18.93
CA TRP A 77 15.03 -17.78 -17.57
C TRP A 77 14.65 -18.82 -16.50
N GLY A 78 14.55 -20.10 -16.89
CA GLY A 78 14.21 -21.20 -15.98
C GLY A 78 12.78 -21.15 -15.42
N PHE A 79 11.88 -20.37 -16.02
CA PHE A 79 10.48 -20.34 -15.61
C PHE A 79 9.77 -21.61 -16.08
N LYS A 80 9.31 -22.41 -15.11
CA LYS A 80 8.50 -23.60 -15.32
C LYS A 80 7.23 -23.46 -14.50
N ASP A 81 6.18 -22.95 -15.15
CA ASP A 81 4.88 -22.76 -14.52
C ASP A 81 5.00 -21.87 -13.26
N TRP A 82 4.24 -22.10 -12.19
CA TRP A 82 4.34 -21.29 -10.96
C TRP A 82 5.54 -21.64 -10.06
N THR A 83 6.44 -22.55 -10.47
CA THR A 83 7.53 -23.04 -9.60
C THR A 83 8.46 -21.93 -9.13
N ALA A 84 8.94 -21.09 -10.05
CA ALA A 84 9.85 -20.00 -9.72
C ALA A 84 9.17 -18.95 -8.81
N TRP A 85 7.91 -18.63 -9.08
CA TRP A 85 7.10 -17.74 -8.25
C TRP A 85 6.94 -18.29 -6.83
N LEU A 86 6.59 -19.57 -6.71
CA LEU A 86 6.40 -20.21 -5.42
C LEU A 86 7.70 -20.34 -4.62
N ASN A 87 8.84 -20.54 -5.28
CA ASN A 87 10.15 -20.48 -4.64
C ASN A 87 10.44 -19.07 -4.12
N PHE A 88 10.19 -18.04 -4.93
CA PHE A 88 10.37 -16.66 -4.51
C PHE A 88 9.47 -16.25 -3.34
N VAL A 89 8.19 -16.67 -3.34
CA VAL A 89 7.28 -16.51 -2.18
C VAL A 89 7.84 -17.24 -0.95
N THR A 90 8.31 -18.48 -1.13
CA THR A 90 8.88 -19.31 -0.06
C THR A 90 10.11 -18.65 0.57
N ASP A 91 10.98 -18.06 -0.23
CA ASP A 91 12.20 -17.42 0.25
C ASP A 91 11.90 -16.16 1.06
N ASN A 92 10.90 -15.37 0.64
CA ASN A 92 10.42 -14.22 1.43
C ASN A 92 9.82 -14.65 2.77
N VAL A 93 9.02 -15.72 2.82
CA VAL A 93 8.47 -16.26 4.08
C VAL A 93 9.59 -16.79 4.98
N LYS A 94 10.54 -17.57 4.45
CA LYS A 94 11.71 -18.07 5.20
C LYS A 94 12.54 -16.93 5.75
N LEU A 95 12.74 -15.86 4.98
CA LEU A 95 13.49 -14.70 5.43
C LEU A 95 12.76 -13.98 6.58
N ALA A 96 11.43 -13.80 6.48
CA ALA A 96 10.63 -13.25 7.56
C ALA A 96 10.67 -14.11 8.84
N GLN A 97 10.66 -15.45 8.70
CA GLN A 97 10.80 -16.39 9.82
C GLN A 97 12.19 -16.28 10.46
N LYS A 98 13.25 -16.29 9.65
CA LYS A 98 14.64 -16.14 10.10
C LYS A 98 14.86 -14.80 10.82
N LYS A 99 14.17 -13.74 10.40
CA LYS A 99 14.22 -12.41 11.02
C LYS A 99 13.28 -12.26 12.22
N GLY A 100 12.48 -13.28 12.55
CA GLY A 100 11.59 -13.29 13.70
C GLY A 100 10.37 -12.37 13.58
N ILE A 101 9.97 -11.99 12.36
CA ILE A 101 8.84 -11.07 12.13
C ILE A 101 7.67 -11.70 11.36
N ALA A 102 7.74 -12.97 10.98
CA ALA A 102 6.72 -13.62 10.13
C ALA A 102 5.29 -13.59 10.70
N SER A 103 5.12 -13.48 12.01
CA SER A 103 3.80 -13.38 12.66
C SER A 103 3.22 -11.98 12.70
N THR A 104 4.02 -10.94 12.47
CA THR A 104 3.59 -9.53 12.52
C THR A 104 3.74 -8.81 11.18
N LEU A 105 4.52 -9.38 10.26
CA LEU A 105 4.71 -8.88 8.91
C LEU A 105 3.42 -9.06 8.10
N GLN A 106 3.03 -8.00 7.40
CA GLN A 106 1.95 -8.03 6.41
C GLN A 106 2.54 -8.43 5.05
N PHE A 107 2.11 -9.57 4.51
CA PHE A 107 2.51 -10.07 3.20
C PHE A 107 1.52 -9.59 2.13
N ASP A 108 1.85 -8.50 1.46
CA ASP A 108 1.14 -8.01 0.29
C ASP A 108 1.61 -8.79 -0.94
N ILE A 109 0.76 -9.68 -1.46
CA ILE A 109 1.18 -10.70 -2.42
C ILE A 109 1.60 -10.08 -3.75
N TYR A 110 0.84 -9.11 -4.25
CA TYR A 110 1.08 -8.53 -5.57
C TYR A 110 0.69 -7.06 -5.62
N ASN A 111 1.58 -6.22 -6.13
CA ASN A 111 1.32 -4.81 -6.43
C ASN A 111 0.69 -4.63 -7.80
N GLU A 112 -0.47 -3.97 -7.85
CA GLU A 112 -1.09 -3.48 -9.08
C GLU A 112 -1.10 -4.52 -10.22
N PRO A 113 -1.68 -5.71 -9.99
CA PRO A 113 -1.75 -6.77 -11.00
C PRO A 113 -2.53 -6.36 -12.26
N ASP A 114 -3.16 -5.19 -12.25
CA ASP A 114 -3.89 -4.59 -13.34
C ASP A 114 -3.16 -3.44 -14.07
N GLU A 115 -1.92 -3.13 -13.67
CA GLU A 115 -1.05 -2.20 -14.38
C GLU A 115 -0.21 -2.94 -15.43
N PHE A 116 -0.77 -3.02 -16.64
CA PHE A 116 -0.23 -3.88 -17.69
C PHE A 116 1.06 -3.40 -18.32
N SER A 117 1.45 -2.14 -18.09
CA SER A 117 2.67 -1.56 -18.67
C SER A 117 3.91 -1.71 -17.79
N GLY A 118 3.76 -2.19 -16.54
CA GLY A 118 4.89 -2.23 -15.61
C GLY A 118 4.86 -3.33 -14.53
N PHE A 119 3.68 -3.83 -14.13
CA PHE A 119 3.58 -4.81 -13.03
C PHE A 119 2.95 -6.13 -13.44
N TRP A 120 2.19 -6.16 -14.53
CA TRP A 120 1.66 -7.40 -15.08
C TRP A 120 1.71 -7.40 -16.61
N PRO A 121 2.69 -8.06 -17.25
CA PRO A 121 2.77 -8.12 -18.70
C PRO A 121 1.61 -8.94 -19.26
N TYR A 122 0.51 -8.26 -19.58
CA TYR A 122 -0.60 -8.84 -20.30
C TYR A 122 -0.43 -8.59 -21.80
N ASP A 123 -0.08 -9.64 -22.54
CA ASP A 123 -0.09 -9.59 -24.00
C ASP A 123 -1.49 -9.91 -24.52
N ARG A 124 -2.25 -8.84 -24.78
CA ARG A 124 -3.61 -8.91 -25.34
C ARG A 124 -3.63 -9.53 -26.74
N ALA A 125 -2.59 -9.33 -27.56
CA ALA A 125 -2.56 -9.81 -28.94
C ALA A 125 -2.29 -11.33 -29.00
N ALA A 126 -1.46 -11.85 -28.11
CA ALA A 126 -1.18 -13.27 -28.00
C ALA A 126 -2.13 -14.03 -27.06
N ASN A 127 -3.02 -13.33 -26.34
CA ASN A 127 -3.85 -13.86 -25.26
C ASN A 127 -3.05 -14.70 -24.24
N LYS A 128 -1.81 -14.29 -23.96
CA LYS A 128 -0.93 -14.96 -23.00
C LYS A 128 -1.15 -14.34 -21.62
N TYR A 129 -1.43 -15.20 -20.64
CA TYR A 129 -1.67 -14.84 -19.23
C TYR A 129 -2.91 -13.97 -19.04
N PRO A 130 -4.11 -14.50 -19.38
CA PRO A 130 -5.36 -13.74 -19.35
C PRO A 130 -5.63 -13.15 -17.98
N PHE A 131 -6.08 -11.90 -17.98
CA PHE A 131 -6.48 -11.19 -16.78
C PHE A 131 -8.02 -11.12 -16.72
N PRO A 132 -8.66 -11.44 -15.58
CA PRO A 132 -8.06 -11.63 -14.24
C PRO A 132 -7.67 -13.07 -13.86
N GLU A 133 -7.98 -14.09 -14.68
CA GLU A 133 -7.90 -15.51 -14.28
C GLU A 133 -6.48 -15.95 -13.91
N HIS A 134 -5.48 -15.53 -14.67
CA HIS A 134 -4.07 -15.86 -14.41
C HIS A 134 -3.54 -15.19 -13.14
N PHE A 135 -4.04 -13.99 -12.83
CA PHE A 135 -3.77 -13.34 -11.55
C PHE A 135 -4.43 -14.07 -10.39
N TYR A 136 -5.69 -14.49 -10.54
CA TYR A 136 -6.41 -15.26 -9.52
C TYR A 136 -5.69 -16.57 -9.16
N GLU A 137 -5.19 -17.31 -10.15
CA GLU A 137 -4.38 -18.51 -9.90
C GLU A 137 -3.02 -18.20 -9.24
N THR A 138 -2.38 -17.10 -9.65
CA THR A 138 -1.15 -16.60 -9.02
C THR A 138 -1.36 -16.27 -7.55
N TRP A 139 -2.44 -15.56 -7.23
CA TRP A 139 -2.86 -15.24 -5.88
C TRP A 139 -3.10 -16.50 -5.07
N LYS A 140 -3.95 -17.41 -5.56
CA LYS A 140 -4.34 -18.65 -4.85
C LYS A 140 -3.12 -19.49 -4.50
N LYS A 141 -2.20 -19.68 -5.44
CA LYS A 141 -0.97 -20.47 -5.21
C LYS A 141 -0.05 -19.81 -4.18
N ALA A 142 0.16 -18.50 -4.25
CA ALA A 142 0.94 -17.76 -3.25
C ALA A 142 0.30 -17.80 -1.86
N TYR A 143 -1.01 -17.53 -1.78
CA TYR A 143 -1.79 -17.57 -0.54
C TYR A 143 -1.63 -18.91 0.17
N LEU A 144 -1.89 -20.01 -0.55
CA LEU A 144 -1.78 -21.36 0.01
C LEU A 144 -0.35 -21.70 0.44
N ARG A 145 0.66 -21.26 -0.32
CA ARG A 145 2.07 -21.44 0.05
C ARG A 145 2.42 -20.69 1.33
N ILE A 146 2.02 -19.43 1.46
CA ILE A 146 2.25 -18.62 2.65
C ILE A 146 1.58 -19.27 3.86
N ARG A 147 0.29 -19.65 3.74
CA ARG A 147 -0.47 -20.32 4.82
C ARG A 147 0.14 -21.65 5.25
N ALA A 148 0.62 -22.46 4.31
CA ALA A 148 1.25 -23.74 4.63
C ALA A 148 2.54 -23.57 5.45
N MET A 149 3.28 -22.50 5.21
CA MET A 149 4.55 -22.21 5.90
C MET A 149 4.37 -21.40 7.18
N GLN A 150 3.36 -20.54 7.23
CA GLN A 150 3.05 -19.64 8.33
C GLN A 150 1.51 -19.53 8.45
N PRO A 151 0.86 -20.44 9.21
CA PRO A 151 -0.62 -20.51 9.28
C PRO A 151 -1.28 -19.18 9.67
N ASN A 152 -0.67 -18.45 10.60
CA ASN A 152 -1.15 -17.18 11.12
C ASN A 152 -0.52 -15.96 10.42
N ALA A 153 0.01 -16.09 9.20
CA ALA A 153 0.52 -14.95 8.44
C ALA A 153 -0.57 -13.89 8.24
N ILE A 154 -0.20 -12.62 8.14
CA ILE A 154 -1.15 -11.56 7.75
C ILE A 154 -0.99 -11.35 6.25
N ILE A 155 -1.99 -11.75 5.46
CA ILE A 155 -1.97 -11.64 4.00
C ILE A 155 -2.79 -10.41 3.57
N VAL A 156 -2.19 -9.57 2.73
CA VAL A 156 -2.76 -8.30 2.22
C VAL A 156 -2.96 -8.40 0.71
N GLY A 157 -4.05 -7.83 0.20
CA GLY A 157 -4.32 -7.74 -1.22
C GLY A 157 -5.79 -7.41 -1.54
N PRO A 158 -6.17 -7.34 -2.82
CA PRO A 158 -5.35 -7.63 -4.00
C PRO A 158 -4.46 -6.46 -4.49
N SER A 159 -4.52 -5.30 -3.83
CA SER A 159 -3.71 -4.11 -4.15
C SER A 159 -3.83 -3.68 -5.62
N TYR A 160 -5.05 -3.68 -6.16
CA TYR A 160 -5.35 -3.15 -7.49
C TYR A 160 -5.10 -1.65 -7.56
N LYS A 161 -4.62 -1.19 -8.72
CA LYS A 161 -4.44 0.24 -9.03
C LYS A 161 -5.74 0.94 -9.37
N ASP A 162 -6.65 0.23 -10.04
CA ASP A 162 -7.88 0.77 -10.64
C ASP A 162 -8.57 1.82 -9.74
N HIS A 163 -8.90 2.96 -10.33
CA HIS A 163 -9.64 4.05 -9.70
C HIS A 163 -11.09 3.67 -9.35
N SER A 164 -11.52 2.45 -9.71
CA SER A 164 -12.78 1.81 -9.29
C SER A 164 -12.54 0.56 -8.43
N ILE A 165 -13.32 0.44 -7.37
CA ILE A 165 -13.30 -0.72 -6.47
C ILE A 165 -13.87 -2.01 -7.08
N ASP A 166 -14.47 -1.97 -8.27
CA ASP A 166 -15.19 -3.12 -8.87
C ASP A 166 -14.32 -4.38 -9.00
N ARG A 167 -13.05 -4.22 -9.37
CA ARG A 167 -12.10 -5.33 -9.47
C ARG A 167 -11.81 -5.99 -8.13
N VAL A 168 -11.73 -5.19 -7.06
CA VAL A 168 -11.59 -5.71 -5.68
C VAL A 168 -12.83 -6.51 -5.31
N LEU A 169 -14.03 -6.01 -5.61
CA LEU A 169 -15.28 -6.72 -5.29
C LEU A 169 -15.39 -8.05 -6.05
N ALA A 170 -15.03 -8.08 -7.34
CA ALA A 170 -15.00 -9.32 -8.13
C ALA A 170 -13.95 -10.31 -7.62
N PHE A 171 -12.77 -9.81 -7.22
CA PHE A 171 -11.74 -10.63 -6.59
C PHE A 171 -12.23 -11.22 -5.25
N MET A 172 -13.01 -10.48 -4.45
CA MET A 172 -13.59 -11.00 -3.21
C MET A 172 -14.54 -12.18 -3.47
N ASP A 173 -15.30 -12.19 -4.57
CA ASP A 173 -16.12 -13.34 -4.98
C ASP A 173 -15.24 -14.57 -5.25
N TYR A 174 -14.20 -14.40 -6.08
CA TYR A 174 -13.24 -15.47 -6.37
C TYR A 174 -12.58 -16.00 -5.08
N ALA A 175 -12.11 -15.10 -4.22
CA ALA A 175 -11.37 -15.43 -3.03
C ALA A 175 -12.24 -16.15 -2.00
N LYS A 176 -13.54 -15.79 -1.90
CA LYS A 176 -14.52 -16.53 -1.10
C LYS A 176 -14.75 -17.94 -1.67
N ALA A 177 -14.97 -18.06 -2.98
CA ALA A 177 -15.22 -19.35 -3.63
C ALA A 177 -14.04 -20.33 -3.53
N ASN A 178 -12.81 -19.80 -3.42
CA ASN A 178 -11.58 -20.59 -3.40
C ASN A 178 -10.91 -20.69 -2.02
N ASN A 179 -11.52 -20.13 -0.96
CA ASN A 179 -10.95 -20.09 0.40
C ASN A 179 -9.56 -19.42 0.47
N VAL A 180 -9.38 -18.31 -0.27
CA VAL A 180 -8.13 -17.54 -0.34
C VAL A 180 -8.34 -16.04 -0.08
N MET A 181 -9.37 -15.70 0.72
CA MET A 181 -9.64 -14.32 1.15
C MET A 181 -8.44 -13.76 1.95
N PRO A 182 -7.93 -12.57 1.63
CA PRO A 182 -6.89 -11.91 2.42
C PRO A 182 -7.38 -11.57 3.83
N ASP A 183 -6.43 -11.38 4.74
CA ASP A 183 -6.73 -10.89 6.08
C ASP A 183 -7.03 -9.40 6.08
N ILE A 184 -6.41 -8.65 5.15
CA ILE A 184 -6.57 -7.21 4.97
C ILE A 184 -6.89 -6.96 3.50
N ILE A 185 -8.01 -6.28 3.23
CA ILE A 185 -8.39 -5.88 1.88
C ILE A 185 -7.64 -4.59 1.53
N SER A 186 -6.98 -4.56 0.37
CA SER A 186 -6.17 -3.42 -0.07
C SER A 186 -6.40 -3.04 -1.53
N PHE A 187 -6.25 -1.75 -1.81
CA PHE A 187 -6.44 -1.11 -3.12
C PHE A 187 -5.81 0.28 -3.14
N HIS A 188 -5.60 0.84 -4.32
CA HIS A 188 -4.94 2.13 -4.52
C HIS A 188 -5.89 3.17 -5.12
N PHE A 189 -5.52 4.44 -4.96
CA PHE A 189 -6.07 5.60 -5.69
C PHE A 189 -7.60 5.65 -5.90
N PRO A 190 -8.43 5.40 -4.85
CA PRO A 190 -9.88 5.54 -4.95
C PRO A 190 -10.31 6.94 -5.39
N THR A 191 -11.40 7.00 -6.16
CA THR A 191 -12.03 8.29 -6.53
C THR A 191 -13.06 8.73 -5.49
N ASP A 192 -13.72 7.77 -4.82
CA ASP A 192 -14.60 8.00 -3.67
C ASP A 192 -14.23 7.06 -2.51
N ILE A 193 -13.26 7.48 -1.68
CA ILE A 193 -12.73 6.67 -0.57
C ILE A 193 -13.84 6.15 0.35
N VAL A 194 -14.79 7.03 0.74
CA VAL A 194 -15.82 6.68 1.71
C VAL A 194 -16.83 5.71 1.08
N GLY A 195 -17.29 6.01 -0.13
CA GLY A 195 -18.20 5.14 -0.86
C GLY A 195 -17.60 3.77 -1.15
N GLU A 196 -16.38 3.73 -1.68
CA GLU A 196 -15.70 2.48 -2.03
C GLU A 196 -15.42 1.60 -0.80
N VAL A 197 -14.97 2.17 0.31
CA VAL A 197 -14.79 1.44 1.58
C VAL A 197 -16.13 0.87 2.07
N ASN A 198 -17.23 1.62 1.95
CA ASN A 198 -18.56 1.12 2.30
C ASN A 198 -19.02 -0.02 1.38
N ARG A 199 -18.68 0.02 0.08
CA ARG A 199 -18.96 -1.07 -0.86
C ARG A 199 -18.22 -2.36 -0.49
N ILE A 200 -16.96 -2.27 -0.03
CA ILE A 200 -16.20 -3.43 0.47
C ILE A 200 -16.85 -4.01 1.72
N ARG A 201 -17.27 -3.17 2.67
CA ARG A 201 -17.97 -3.62 3.89
C ARG A 201 -19.29 -4.31 3.57
N LEU A 202 -20.08 -3.72 2.66
CA LEU A 202 -21.31 -4.34 2.18
C LEU A 202 -21.04 -5.68 1.48
N LYS A 203 -19.95 -5.77 0.71
CA LYS A 203 -19.54 -7.03 0.07
C LYS A 203 -19.16 -8.10 1.10
N CYS A 204 -18.51 -7.74 2.21
CA CYS A 204 -18.29 -8.67 3.32
C CYS A 204 -19.61 -9.22 3.87
N ASP A 205 -20.58 -8.33 4.10
CA ASP A 205 -21.91 -8.69 4.62
C ASP A 205 -22.66 -9.60 3.61
N GLN A 206 -22.61 -9.30 2.31
CA GLN A 206 -23.20 -10.12 1.22
C GLN A 206 -22.56 -11.51 1.09
N LEU A 207 -21.24 -11.61 1.27
CA LEU A 207 -20.50 -12.87 1.21
C LEU A 207 -20.60 -13.69 2.51
N GLY A 208 -21.27 -13.17 3.54
CA GLY A 208 -21.38 -13.80 4.85
C GLY A 208 -20.01 -14.03 5.50
N ILE A 209 -19.11 -13.05 5.42
CA ILE A 209 -17.80 -13.08 6.08
C ILE A 209 -17.66 -11.94 7.08
N ALA A 210 -16.84 -12.16 8.11
CA ALA A 210 -16.46 -11.09 9.02
C ALA A 210 -15.83 -9.93 8.22
N ARG A 211 -16.20 -8.70 8.58
CA ARG A 211 -15.58 -7.49 8.03
C ARG A 211 -14.07 -7.56 8.24
N ARG A 212 -13.33 -7.24 7.18
CA ARG A 212 -11.87 -7.26 7.18
C ARG A 212 -11.34 -5.85 7.43
N PRO A 213 -10.15 -5.71 8.04
CA PRO A 213 -9.37 -4.49 7.95
C PRO A 213 -9.21 -4.05 6.50
N ILE A 214 -9.26 -2.75 6.26
CA ILE A 214 -9.17 -2.15 4.93
C ILE A 214 -7.98 -1.18 4.90
N GLN A 215 -7.15 -1.29 3.87
CA GLN A 215 -6.05 -0.38 3.64
C GLN A 215 -6.13 0.26 2.26
N VAL A 216 -5.99 1.58 2.22
CA VAL A 216 -5.66 2.27 0.96
C VAL A 216 -4.14 2.34 0.92
N ASN A 217 -3.53 1.28 0.39
CA ASN A 217 -2.10 1.03 0.53
C ASN A 217 -1.23 1.71 -0.55
N GLU A 218 -1.84 2.56 -1.37
CA GLU A 218 -1.26 3.72 -2.05
C GLU A 218 -2.33 4.81 -2.22
N TYR A 219 -2.13 6.00 -1.65
CA TYR A 219 -2.92 7.22 -1.90
C TYR A 219 -1.98 8.39 -2.21
N VAL A 220 -2.49 9.42 -2.89
CA VAL A 220 -1.72 10.46 -3.63
C VAL A 220 -1.32 9.94 -5.00
N TYR A 221 -2.21 10.13 -5.98
CA TYR A 221 -1.99 9.73 -7.36
C TYR A 221 -1.17 10.77 -8.14
N ARG A 222 -0.39 10.30 -9.11
CA ARG A 222 0.24 11.15 -10.11
C ARG A 222 0.19 10.48 -11.46
N TYR A 223 -0.20 11.25 -12.47
CA TYR A 223 -0.08 10.84 -13.86
C TYR A 223 1.09 11.58 -14.53
N PHE A 224 2.08 10.83 -15.00
CA PHE A 224 3.22 11.42 -15.71
C PHE A 224 2.75 12.11 -17.00
N GLY A 225 3.04 13.41 -17.13
CA GLY A 225 2.76 14.17 -18.36
C GLY A 225 1.43 14.92 -18.38
N THR A 226 0.61 14.88 -17.32
CA THR A 226 -0.62 15.69 -17.24
C THR A 226 -0.72 16.38 -15.87
N PRO A 227 -0.21 17.62 -15.73
CA PRO A 227 -0.14 18.33 -14.45
C PRO A 227 -1.48 18.52 -13.72
N THR A 228 -2.60 18.46 -14.44
CA THR A 228 -3.94 18.63 -13.87
C THR A 228 -4.42 17.42 -13.05
N VAL A 229 -3.71 16.29 -13.10
CA VAL A 229 -4.04 15.05 -12.36
C VAL A 229 -3.01 14.78 -11.26
N ASP A 230 -2.11 15.73 -10.99
CA ASP A 230 -1.10 15.59 -9.94
C ASP A 230 -1.70 15.89 -8.56
N GLU A 231 -1.69 14.89 -7.68
CA GLU A 231 -2.17 15.01 -6.31
C GLU A 231 -1.04 15.31 -5.30
N GLU A 232 0.24 15.39 -5.74
CA GLU A 232 1.42 15.62 -4.88
C GLU A 232 1.53 17.08 -4.37
N TYR A 233 0.50 17.55 -3.66
CA TYR A 233 0.52 18.84 -2.96
C TYR A 233 -0.25 18.83 -1.64
N ALA A 234 0.22 19.66 -0.70
CA ALA A 234 -0.24 19.71 0.69
C ALA A 234 -1.76 19.81 0.88
N GLY A 235 -2.44 20.64 0.07
CA GLY A 235 -3.89 20.80 0.15
C GLY A 235 -4.63 19.49 -0.13
N LYS A 236 -4.23 18.76 -1.17
CA LYS A 236 -4.84 17.48 -1.55
C LYS A 236 -4.47 16.37 -0.59
N THR A 237 -3.23 16.30 -0.12
CA THR A 237 -2.81 15.35 0.91
C THR A 237 -3.65 15.49 2.18
N ALA A 238 -3.87 16.72 2.65
CA ALA A 238 -4.72 16.98 3.82
C ALA A 238 -6.17 16.53 3.58
N TRP A 239 -6.68 16.72 2.36
CA TRP A 239 -8.04 16.29 1.98
C TRP A 239 -8.16 14.77 1.94
N LEU A 240 -7.17 14.08 1.36
CA LEU A 240 -7.11 12.62 1.32
C LEU A 240 -7.03 12.02 2.72
N ILE A 241 -6.22 12.59 3.62
CA ILE A 241 -6.14 12.18 5.04
C ILE A 241 -7.51 12.27 5.72
N ALA A 242 -8.24 13.38 5.53
CA ALA A 242 -9.57 13.55 6.10
C ALA A 242 -10.56 12.49 5.57
N GLN A 243 -10.53 12.21 4.26
CA GLN A 243 -11.36 11.19 3.62
C GLN A 243 -11.05 9.77 4.11
N LEU A 244 -9.76 9.43 4.28
CA LEU A 244 -9.32 8.13 4.80
C LEU A 244 -9.81 7.91 6.24
N GLU A 245 -9.72 8.93 7.09
CA GLU A 245 -10.19 8.87 8.47
C GLU A 245 -11.72 8.82 8.56
N ARG A 246 -12.42 9.60 7.74
CA ARG A 246 -13.87 9.55 7.60
C ARG A 246 -14.35 8.16 7.16
N ALA A 247 -13.64 7.54 6.22
CA ALA A 247 -13.90 6.17 5.78
C ALA A 247 -13.55 5.12 6.85
N LYS A 248 -12.78 5.50 7.88
CA LYS A 248 -12.27 4.62 8.95
C LYS A 248 -11.45 3.47 8.40
N VAL A 249 -10.51 3.77 7.50
CA VAL A 249 -9.55 2.76 7.03
C VAL A 249 -8.52 2.44 8.12
N ASP A 250 -8.07 1.19 8.15
CA ASP A 250 -7.10 0.72 9.14
C ASP A 250 -5.73 1.33 8.89
N ALA A 251 -5.33 1.46 7.63
CA ALA A 251 -4.14 2.18 7.21
C ALA A 251 -4.34 2.89 5.86
N GLY A 252 -3.79 4.09 5.75
CA GLY A 252 -3.44 4.68 4.45
C GLY A 252 -1.92 4.63 4.29
N VAL A 253 -1.43 4.39 3.09
CA VAL A 253 -0.01 4.51 2.72
C VAL A 253 0.17 5.56 1.62
N HIS A 254 0.95 6.61 1.87
CA HIS A 254 1.31 7.59 0.84
C HIS A 254 2.12 6.89 -0.26
N ALA A 255 1.69 7.02 -1.51
CA ALA A 255 2.35 6.46 -2.69
C ALA A 255 3.71 7.13 -2.94
N ILE A 256 4.56 6.56 -3.79
CA ILE A 256 5.81 7.22 -4.17
C ILE A 256 5.94 7.30 -5.67
N TRP A 257 6.10 8.51 -6.19
CA TRP A 257 6.32 8.78 -7.60
C TRP A 257 7.77 9.20 -7.82
N VAL A 258 8.65 8.18 -7.97
CA VAL A 258 10.10 8.40 -8.12
C VAL A 258 10.37 9.32 -9.31
N SER A 259 11.22 10.31 -9.07
CA SER A 259 11.64 11.33 -10.03
C SER A 259 13.05 11.82 -9.68
N PRO A 260 13.71 12.66 -10.49
CA PRO A 260 15.00 13.24 -10.10
C PRO A 260 14.95 13.97 -8.74
N ALA A 261 13.78 14.52 -8.38
CA ALA A 261 13.57 15.19 -7.11
C ALA A 261 13.15 14.24 -5.97
N ILE A 262 12.46 13.14 -6.30
CA ILE A 262 11.89 12.19 -5.32
C ILE A 262 12.56 10.82 -5.46
N GLN A 263 13.29 10.38 -4.44
CA GLN A 263 13.97 9.08 -4.39
C GLN A 263 13.58 8.30 -3.13
N TYR A 264 13.92 7.01 -3.08
CA TYR A 264 13.76 6.21 -1.87
C TYR A 264 14.53 6.82 -0.69
N GLY A 265 14.00 6.66 0.53
CA GLY A 265 14.59 7.28 1.73
C GLY A 265 14.21 8.74 1.95
N GLN A 266 13.09 9.17 1.37
CA GLN A 266 12.53 10.53 1.47
C GLN A 266 11.11 10.56 2.04
N LEU A 267 10.69 9.51 2.76
CA LEU A 267 9.30 9.35 3.22
C LEU A 267 8.30 9.57 2.06
N SER A 268 8.49 8.84 0.97
CA SER A 268 7.59 8.93 -0.20
C SER A 268 7.48 10.33 -0.80
N GLY A 269 8.54 11.13 -0.69
CA GLY A 269 8.58 12.47 -1.28
C GLY A 269 8.12 13.60 -0.37
N VAL A 270 7.87 13.37 0.92
CA VAL A 270 7.53 14.48 1.85
C VAL A 270 8.75 15.16 2.45
N VAL A 271 9.94 14.60 2.24
CA VAL A 271 11.21 15.23 2.58
C VAL A 271 12.06 15.37 1.32
N GLY A 272 12.73 16.50 1.16
CA GLY A 272 13.61 16.75 0.02
C GLY A 272 14.83 15.81 -0.06
N PRO A 273 15.53 15.80 -1.21
CA PRO A 273 16.67 14.92 -1.43
C PRO A 273 17.89 15.22 -0.56
N LYS A 274 18.83 14.26 -0.59
CA LYS A 274 20.19 14.46 -0.07
C LYS A 274 20.97 15.44 -0.97
N PRO A 275 21.87 16.26 -0.40
CA PRO A 275 21.97 16.62 1.01
C PRO A 275 20.93 17.71 1.36
N GLY A 276 20.34 17.66 2.56
CA GLY A 276 19.50 18.75 3.06
C GLY A 276 18.24 18.29 3.78
N TYR A 277 17.57 17.26 3.27
CA TYR A 277 16.36 16.70 3.89
C TYR A 277 15.35 17.77 4.36
N ASN A 278 15.12 18.79 3.54
CA ASN A 278 14.19 19.84 3.87
C ASN A 278 12.78 19.28 4.00
N LYS A 279 12.06 19.71 5.03
CA LYS A 279 10.64 19.36 5.21
C LYS A 279 9.84 20.03 4.08
N LEU A 280 9.19 19.23 3.24
CA LEU A 280 8.34 19.74 2.16
C LEU A 280 6.93 20.04 2.70
N GLY A 281 6.05 20.59 1.85
CA GLY A 281 4.70 20.99 2.26
C GLY A 281 3.94 19.87 2.95
N ASP A 282 3.97 18.67 2.38
CA ASP A 282 3.33 17.49 2.95
C ASP A 282 3.88 17.09 4.32
N TRP A 283 5.19 17.31 4.59
CA TRP A 283 5.73 17.02 5.92
C TRP A 283 4.97 17.77 7.02
N TRP A 284 4.63 19.02 6.78
CA TRP A 284 3.84 19.82 7.71
C TRP A 284 2.39 19.36 7.79
N VAL A 285 1.81 18.86 6.70
CA VAL A 285 0.47 18.24 6.72
C VAL A 285 0.47 17.03 7.64
N TYR A 286 1.40 16.09 7.45
CA TYR A 286 1.51 14.90 8.30
C TYR A 286 1.85 15.24 9.74
N LYS A 287 2.68 16.25 9.99
CA LYS A 287 2.96 16.70 11.36
C LYS A 287 1.70 17.24 12.04
N ASN A 288 0.91 18.07 11.35
CA ASN A 288 -0.35 18.59 11.89
C ASN A 288 -1.38 17.48 12.10
N TYR A 289 -1.48 16.51 11.18
CA TYR A 289 -2.31 15.33 11.36
C TYR A 289 -1.87 14.50 12.57
N ALA A 290 -0.57 14.26 12.73
CA ALA A 290 0.00 13.54 13.86
C ALA A 290 -0.23 14.26 15.21
N ASP A 291 -0.39 15.58 15.20
CA ASP A 291 -0.68 16.39 16.39
C ASP A 291 -2.17 16.42 16.77
N ILE A 292 -3.06 15.90 15.92
CA ILE A 292 -4.46 15.69 16.30
C ILE A 292 -4.51 14.67 17.43
N SER A 293 -5.08 15.09 18.55
CA SER A 293 -5.14 14.32 19.79
C SER A 293 -6.55 14.25 20.36
N GLY A 294 -6.75 13.36 21.33
CA GLY A 294 -8.05 13.15 21.96
C GLY A 294 -9.03 12.40 21.06
N LYS A 295 -10.31 12.77 21.15
CA LYS A 295 -11.38 12.11 20.40
C LYS A 295 -11.50 12.75 19.01
N ILE A 296 -11.40 11.95 17.96
CA ILE A 296 -11.76 12.39 16.60
C ILE A 296 -13.23 12.82 16.58
N LEU A 297 -13.47 14.04 16.08
CA LEU A 297 -14.79 14.67 16.04
C LEU A 297 -15.47 14.40 14.71
N ASP A 298 -16.80 14.35 14.73
CA ASP A 298 -17.59 14.31 13.50
C ASP A 298 -17.51 15.68 12.81
N THR A 299 -17.15 15.67 11.53
CA THR A 299 -17.05 16.86 10.68
C THR A 299 -17.95 16.71 9.46
N THR A 300 -18.43 17.82 8.91
CA THR A 300 -19.19 17.84 7.65
C THR A 300 -18.28 18.39 6.54
N PRO A 301 -18.03 17.63 5.47
CA PRO A 301 -17.19 18.10 4.37
C PRO A 301 -17.90 19.24 3.60
N GLY A 302 -17.11 20.16 3.07
CA GLY A 302 -17.56 21.13 2.06
C GLY A 302 -17.49 20.53 0.65
N LYS A 303 -17.83 21.34 -0.36
CA LYS A 303 -17.80 20.90 -1.77
C LYS A 303 -16.40 20.43 -2.22
N ASN A 304 -15.39 21.24 -1.94
CA ASN A 304 -13.99 21.04 -2.37
C ASN A 304 -13.01 21.08 -1.18
N VAL A 305 -13.54 20.99 0.04
CA VAL A 305 -12.76 21.10 1.28
C VAL A 305 -13.20 19.98 2.20
N ASP A 306 -12.26 19.30 2.82
CA ASP A 306 -12.55 18.33 3.89
C ASP A 306 -11.69 18.62 5.12
N ILE A 307 -12.16 18.15 6.26
CA ILE A 307 -11.68 18.50 7.59
C ILE A 307 -11.60 17.23 8.44
N ILE A 308 -10.45 17.03 9.06
CA ILE A 308 -10.31 16.16 10.23
C ILE A 308 -10.04 17.01 11.47
N ALA A 309 -10.71 16.69 12.56
CA ALA A 309 -10.58 17.40 13.82
C ALA A 309 -10.52 16.42 15.00
N GLY A 310 -9.73 16.76 16.02
CA GLY A 310 -9.68 16.06 17.29
C GLY A 310 -9.85 17.02 18.46
N GLY A 311 -10.67 16.64 19.43
CA GLY A 311 -10.89 17.38 20.67
C GLY A 311 -10.19 16.71 21.84
N ASN A 312 -9.32 17.45 22.53
CA ASN A 312 -8.61 16.98 23.71
C ASN A 312 -9.11 17.73 24.96
N ASN A 313 -9.91 17.04 25.78
CA ASN A 313 -10.49 17.62 26.99
C ASN A 313 -9.45 17.94 28.08
N ALA A 314 -8.36 17.17 28.16
CA ALA A 314 -7.31 17.41 29.16
C ALA A 314 -6.53 18.70 28.83
N GLU A 315 -6.27 18.94 27.54
CA GLU A 315 -5.58 20.14 27.04
C GLU A 315 -6.53 21.32 26.79
N LYS A 316 -7.85 21.09 26.82
CA LYS A 316 -8.89 22.07 26.45
C LYS A 316 -8.66 22.64 25.03
N SER A 317 -8.29 21.79 24.09
CA SER A 317 -7.91 22.17 22.72
C SER A 317 -8.73 21.41 21.67
N ILE A 318 -8.86 22.03 20.49
CA ILE A 318 -9.30 21.36 19.26
C ILE A 318 -8.20 21.58 18.23
N HIS A 319 -7.70 20.51 17.65
CA HIS A 319 -6.77 20.55 16.51
C HIS A 319 -7.51 20.13 15.25
N MET A 320 -7.33 20.90 14.18
CA MET A 320 -8.01 20.69 12.91
C MET A 320 -7.01 20.75 11.77
N LEU A 321 -7.15 19.84 10.81
CA LEU A 321 -6.44 19.88 9.54
C LEU A 321 -7.48 19.99 8.44
N LEU A 322 -7.32 21.02 7.59
CA LEU A 322 -8.17 21.28 6.45
C LEU A 322 -7.38 21.02 5.18
N GLY A 323 -8.01 20.33 4.23
CA GLY A 323 -7.46 20.09 2.91
C GLY A 323 -8.42 20.48 1.82
N THR A 324 -7.88 20.71 0.63
CA THR A 324 -8.64 21.11 -0.55
C THR A 324 -8.51 20.07 -1.65
N ASN A 325 -9.62 19.80 -2.32
CA ASN A 325 -9.67 19.07 -3.57
C ASN A 325 -10.41 19.98 -4.56
N PRO A 326 -9.71 20.88 -5.27
CA PRO A 326 -10.34 21.92 -6.09
C PRO A 326 -11.24 21.34 -7.19
N GLY A 327 -11.08 20.05 -7.54
CA GLY A 327 -11.68 19.47 -8.73
C GLY A 327 -11.01 20.05 -9.97
N THR A 328 -10.84 19.23 -11.00
CA THR A 328 -10.47 19.72 -12.34
C THR A 328 -11.64 20.39 -13.01
#